data_AF-A0ABD0JBJ6-F1
#
_entry.id   AF-A0ABD0JBJ6-F1
#
_cell.length_a   1.000
_cell.length_b   1.000
_cell.length_c   1.000
_cell.angle_alpha   90.00
_cell.angle_beta   90.00
_cell.angle_gamma   90.00
#
_symmetry.space_group_name_H-M   'P 1'
#
loop_
_entity.id
_entity.type
_entity.pdbx_description
1 polymer ?
#
loop_
_entity_poly.entity_id
_entity_poly.type
_entity_poly.pdbx_seq_one_letter_code
_entity_poly.pdbx_strand_id
1 'polypeptide(L)'
;MGQLASRQELINQELSNPAARDWLCVSLALRDATRALAASMHTWIARVHRRIKRAVPGFETCSYNCSQKFSDVSQWCATCLAWQREISCLCENHYAGRVVWSRFRSQDWPDNPYEVARVFIPRAHRFYYKSNEFHEDIRYALCFLENCTAVEVPQDLIQKSWVLRNSFKRRGRMRAKKRDMQHALSVLIHLLQLPQISEHEAVLPVLQKLRSLQTAKDESSCTIL
;
A
#
# COMPACT_ATOMS: atom_id res chain seq x y z
N MET A 1 49.97 -6.82 -1.42
CA MET A 1 49.43 -5.86 -0.44
C MET A 1 48.21 -5.20 -1.05
N GLY A 2 47.00 -5.63 -0.68
CA GLY A 2 45.76 -5.02 -1.18
C GLY A 2 45.42 -3.82 -0.31
N GLN A 3 45.41 -2.62 -0.89
CA GLN A 3 44.87 -1.45 -0.21
C GLN A 3 43.38 -1.68 0.03
N LEU A 4 42.97 -1.70 1.30
CA LEU A 4 41.57 -1.63 1.69
C LEU A 4 41.07 -0.24 1.27
N ALA A 5 40.32 -0.18 0.16
CA ALA A 5 39.64 1.05 -0.24
C ALA A 5 38.82 1.57 0.93
N SER A 6 38.92 2.87 1.19
CA SER A 6 38.12 3.50 2.24
C SER A 6 36.63 3.31 1.93
N ARG A 7 35.81 3.20 2.97
CA ARG A 7 34.35 3.07 2.81
C ARG A 7 33.76 4.15 1.90
N GLN A 8 34.34 5.35 1.92
CA GLN A 8 33.92 6.48 1.08
C GLN A 8 34.25 6.25 -0.40
N GLU A 9 35.42 5.69 -0.72
CA GLU A 9 35.79 5.34 -2.10
C GLU A 9 34.89 4.25 -2.67
N LEU A 10 34.55 3.23 -1.88
CA LEU A 10 33.60 2.19 -2.28
C LEU A 10 32.20 2.76 -2.54
N ILE A 11 31.73 3.69 -1.71
CA ILE A 11 30.46 4.39 -1.92
C ILE A 11 30.50 5.21 -3.21
N ASN A 12 31.56 5.99 -3.42
CA ASN A 12 31.72 6.81 -4.63
C ASN A 12 31.81 5.94 -5.89
N GLN A 13 32.48 4.79 -5.80
CA GLN A 13 32.59 3.84 -6.91
C GLN A 13 31.24 3.21 -7.24
N GLU A 14 30.44 2.82 -6.24
CA GLU A 14 29.08 2.32 -6.49
C GLU A 14 28.15 3.44 -6.99
N LEU A 15 28.24 4.66 -6.47
CA LEU A 15 27.44 5.79 -6.94
C LEU A 15 27.82 6.26 -8.36
N SER A 16 29.05 6.00 -8.82
CA SER A 16 29.43 6.25 -10.22
C SER A 16 28.90 5.19 -11.18
N ASN A 17 28.43 4.04 -10.69
CA ASN A 17 27.82 2.99 -11.51
C ASN A 17 26.38 3.38 -11.93
N PRO A 18 26.09 3.52 -13.23
CA PRO A 18 24.74 3.89 -13.70
C PRO A 18 23.66 2.93 -13.21
N ALA A 19 23.95 1.63 -13.16
CA ALA A 19 22.98 0.63 -12.72
C ALA A 19 22.63 0.75 -11.23
N ALA A 20 23.58 1.17 -10.40
CA ALA A 20 23.35 1.41 -8.98
C ALA A 20 22.56 2.71 -8.74
N ARG A 21 22.86 3.76 -9.50
CA ARG A 21 22.08 5.01 -9.51
C ARG A 21 20.63 4.77 -9.94
N ASP A 22 20.41 4.02 -11.02
CA ASP A 22 19.07 3.67 -11.50
C ASP A 22 18.31 2.86 -10.44
N TRP A 23 18.97 1.90 -9.78
CA TRP A 23 18.37 1.13 -8.69
C TRP A 23 17.97 2.00 -7.50
N LEU A 24 18.83 2.94 -7.12
CA LEU A 24 18.55 3.88 -6.03
C LEU A 24 17.40 4.83 -6.41
N CYS A 25 17.37 5.31 -7.66
CA CYS A 25 16.27 6.11 -8.19
C CYS A 25 14.93 5.36 -8.07
N VAL A 26 14.87 4.10 -8.50
CA VAL A 26 13.65 3.27 -8.33
C VAL A 26 13.30 3.09 -6.85
N SER A 27 14.28 2.88 -5.99
CA SER A 27 14.04 2.65 -4.56
C SER A 27 13.48 3.90 -3.88
N LEU A 28 14.01 5.09 -4.20
CA LEU A 28 13.49 6.37 -3.74
C LEU A 28 12.10 6.64 -4.32
N ALA A 29 11.90 6.41 -5.61
CA ALA A 29 10.61 6.55 -6.27
C ALA A 29 9.55 5.65 -5.64
N LEU A 30 9.88 4.38 -5.36
CA LEU A 30 8.98 3.44 -4.72
C LEU A 30 8.64 3.88 -3.29
N ARG A 31 9.64 4.32 -2.50
CA ARG A 31 9.42 4.83 -1.15
C ARG A 31 8.47 6.04 -1.15
N ASP A 32 8.76 7.01 -2.00
CA ASP A 32 7.99 8.25 -2.05
C ASP A 32 6.56 8.00 -2.58
N ALA A 33 6.42 7.15 -3.60
CA ALA A 33 5.11 6.71 -4.10
C ALA A 33 4.33 5.93 -3.04
N THR A 34 4.99 5.08 -2.25
CA THR A 34 4.36 4.33 -1.17
C THR A 34 3.78 5.27 -0.11
N ARG A 35 4.54 6.30 0.29
CA ARG A 35 4.08 7.28 1.28
C ARG A 35 2.88 8.09 0.77
N ALA A 36 2.95 8.58 -0.46
CA ALA A 36 1.85 9.30 -1.09
C ALA A 36 0.59 8.42 -1.23
N LEU A 37 0.76 7.18 -1.67
CA LEU A 37 -0.33 6.23 -1.81
C LEU A 37 -0.93 5.88 -0.44
N ALA A 38 -0.12 5.65 0.58
CA ALA A 38 -0.59 5.39 1.94
C ALA A 38 -1.45 6.55 2.46
N ALA A 39 -1.01 7.80 2.29
CA ALA A 39 -1.78 8.99 2.68
C ALA A 39 -3.16 9.02 1.99
N SER A 40 -3.21 8.76 0.69
CA SER A 40 -4.48 8.62 -0.05
C SER A 40 -5.34 7.46 0.49
N MET A 41 -4.73 6.31 0.78
CA MET A 41 -5.44 5.15 1.35
C MET A 41 -6.02 5.44 2.73
N HIS A 42 -5.34 6.21 3.59
CA HIS A 42 -5.89 6.63 4.88
C HIS A 42 -7.21 7.39 4.72
N THR A 43 -7.29 8.27 3.73
CA THR A 43 -8.52 8.99 3.40
C THR A 43 -9.63 8.06 2.91
N TRP A 44 -9.29 7.09 2.05
CA TRP A 44 -10.23 6.07 1.58
C TRP A 44 -10.72 5.14 2.68
N ILE A 45 -9.84 4.70 3.57
CA ILE A 45 -10.17 3.88 4.73
C ILE A 45 -11.19 4.61 5.62
N ALA A 46 -10.96 5.89 5.92
CA ALA A 46 -11.90 6.70 6.68
C ALA A 46 -13.24 6.91 5.93
N ARG A 47 -13.22 7.03 4.60
CA ARG A 47 -14.42 7.17 3.77
C ARG A 47 -15.25 5.87 3.75
N VAL A 48 -14.60 4.73 3.55
CA VAL A 48 -15.21 3.38 3.59
C VAL A 48 -15.82 3.10 4.96
N HIS A 49 -15.08 3.36 6.02
CA HIS A 49 -15.58 3.19 7.38
C HIS A 49 -16.82 4.03 7.66
N ARG A 50 -16.81 5.32 7.30
CA ARG A 50 -17.99 6.19 7.43
C ARG A 50 -19.18 5.70 6.61
N ARG A 51 -18.94 5.19 5.39
CA ARG A 51 -19.99 4.59 4.54
C ARG A 51 -20.64 3.40 5.25
N ILE A 52 -19.84 2.45 5.74
CA ILE A 52 -20.34 1.27 6.45
C ILE A 52 -21.06 1.69 7.74
N LYS A 53 -20.46 2.58 8.55
CA LYS A 53 -21.05 3.05 9.81
C LYS A 53 -22.43 3.70 9.61
N ARG A 54 -22.68 4.36 8.47
CA ARG A 54 -24.00 4.90 8.12
C ARG A 54 -25.01 3.82 7.71
N ALA A 55 -24.54 2.73 7.13
CA ALA A 55 -25.37 1.59 6.71
C ALA A 55 -25.69 0.62 7.85
N VAL A 56 -24.92 0.66 8.95
CA VAL A 56 -25.16 -0.11 10.17
C VAL A 56 -25.85 0.79 11.22
N PRO A 57 -27.19 0.82 11.27
CA PRO A 57 -27.94 1.81 12.08
C PRO A 57 -27.73 1.62 13.58
N GLY A 58 -27.28 2.65 14.31
CA GLY A 58 -27.48 2.89 15.75
C GLY A 58 -27.20 1.76 16.76
N PHE A 59 -26.64 0.64 16.32
CA PHE A 59 -26.52 -0.57 17.12
C PHE A 59 -25.55 -0.38 18.28
N GLU A 60 -25.91 -0.93 19.44
CA GLU A 60 -24.99 -1.02 20.57
C GLU A 60 -23.71 -1.75 20.17
N THR A 61 -22.57 -1.24 20.68
CA THR A 61 -21.26 -1.86 20.46
C THR A 61 -21.29 -3.31 20.93
N CYS A 62 -20.79 -4.22 20.10
CA CYS A 62 -20.71 -5.62 20.45
C CYS A 62 -19.81 -5.81 21.70
N SER A 63 -20.39 -6.29 22.79
CA SER A 63 -19.66 -6.60 24.03
C SER A 63 -18.92 -7.94 23.99
N TYR A 64 -19.28 -8.82 23.05
CA TYR A 64 -18.78 -10.20 23.00
C TYR A 64 -17.64 -10.44 22.02
N ASN A 65 -17.29 -9.44 21.21
CA ASN A 65 -16.30 -9.58 20.14
C ASN A 65 -16.57 -10.83 19.28
N CYS A 66 -17.80 -10.92 18.76
CA CYS A 66 -18.34 -12.12 18.09
C CYS A 66 -17.38 -12.74 17.07
N SER A 67 -16.65 -11.92 16.31
CA SER A 67 -15.74 -12.41 15.28
C SER A 67 -14.63 -13.31 15.83
N GLN A 68 -14.12 -13.03 17.03
CA GLN A 68 -13.09 -13.86 17.67
C GLN A 68 -13.67 -14.98 18.52
N LYS A 69 -14.88 -14.78 19.07
CA LYS A 69 -15.52 -15.71 20.00
C LYS A 69 -16.21 -16.87 19.30
N PHE A 70 -16.86 -16.61 18.16
CA PHE A 70 -17.67 -17.58 17.45
C PHE A 70 -17.11 -17.83 16.05
N SER A 71 -16.90 -19.10 15.71
CA SER A 71 -16.49 -19.52 14.37
C SER A 71 -17.63 -19.43 13.36
N ASP A 72 -18.87 -19.67 13.81
CA ASP A 72 -20.06 -19.60 13.00
C ASP A 72 -20.68 -18.20 13.07
N VAL A 73 -20.89 -17.60 11.90
CA VAL A 73 -21.50 -16.27 11.73
C VAL A 73 -22.97 -16.28 12.18
N SER A 74 -23.65 -17.43 12.18
CA SER A 74 -25.03 -17.56 12.67
C SER A 74 -25.18 -17.22 14.17
N GLN A 75 -24.08 -17.30 14.93
CA GLN A 75 -24.03 -17.03 16.37
C GLN A 75 -23.67 -15.57 16.68
N TRP A 76 -23.42 -14.75 15.66
CA TRP A 76 -23.04 -13.36 15.86
C TRP A 76 -24.24 -12.51 16.24
N CYS A 77 -24.01 -11.48 17.06
CA CYS A 77 -25.06 -10.51 17.35
C CYS A 77 -25.43 -9.72 16.09
N ALA A 78 -26.64 -9.14 16.08
CA ALA A 78 -27.16 -8.36 14.96
C ALA A 78 -26.20 -7.25 14.50
N THR A 79 -25.55 -6.56 15.45
CA THR A 79 -24.53 -5.54 15.17
C THR A 79 -23.38 -6.09 14.33
N CYS A 80 -22.75 -7.18 14.78
CA CYS A 80 -21.61 -7.77 14.08
C CYS A 80 -22.00 -8.34 12.73
N LEU A 81 -23.19 -8.92 12.62
CA LEU A 81 -23.72 -9.43 11.35
C LEU A 81 -23.94 -8.30 10.33
N ALA A 82 -24.50 -7.16 10.77
CA ALA A 82 -24.68 -6.00 9.92
C ALA A 82 -23.34 -5.43 9.41
N TRP A 83 -22.36 -5.26 10.30
CA TRP A 83 -21.00 -4.86 9.90
C TRP A 83 -20.37 -5.85 8.92
N GLN A 84 -20.44 -7.15 9.22
CA GLN A 84 -19.88 -8.20 8.39
C GLN A 84 -20.45 -8.15 6.96
N ARG A 85 -21.78 -7.97 6.85
CA ARG A 85 -22.48 -7.86 5.57
C ARG A 85 -21.98 -6.66 4.78
N GLU A 86 -21.97 -5.48 5.39
CA GLU A 86 -21.55 -4.24 4.72
C GLU A 86 -20.07 -4.27 4.32
N ILE A 87 -19.20 -4.85 5.14
CA ILE A 87 -17.78 -5.07 4.80
C ILE A 87 -17.68 -6.01 3.60
N SER A 88 -18.43 -7.12 3.61
CA SER A 88 -18.41 -8.12 2.53
C SER A 88 -18.95 -7.58 1.22
N CYS A 89 -19.94 -6.67 1.25
CA CYS A 89 -20.44 -5.95 0.07
C CYS A 89 -19.36 -5.11 -0.62
N LEU A 90 -18.31 -4.73 0.10
CA LEU A 90 -17.17 -3.99 -0.44
C LEU A 90 -15.97 -4.89 -0.77
N CYS A 91 -16.05 -6.20 -0.52
CA CYS A 91 -15.02 -7.12 -0.94
C CYS A 91 -15.15 -7.45 -2.43
N GLU A 92 -14.02 -7.57 -3.11
CA GLU A 92 -13.97 -8.17 -4.43
C GLU A 92 -14.48 -9.62 -4.42
N ASN A 93 -15.16 -10.02 -5.49
CA ASN A 93 -15.84 -11.34 -5.57
C ASN A 93 -14.87 -12.51 -5.34
N HIS A 94 -13.65 -12.40 -5.89
CA HIS A 94 -12.61 -13.43 -5.77
C HIS A 94 -11.97 -13.47 -4.36
N TYR A 95 -12.21 -12.46 -3.53
CA TYR A 95 -11.63 -12.28 -2.21
C TYR A 95 -12.59 -12.56 -1.05
N ALA A 96 -13.88 -12.22 -1.18
CA ALA A 96 -14.86 -12.28 -0.09
C ALA A 96 -14.86 -13.61 0.69
N GLY A 97 -14.80 -14.75 -0.01
CA GLY A 97 -14.77 -16.09 0.61
C GLY A 97 -13.46 -16.46 1.31
N ARG A 98 -12.41 -15.63 1.21
CA ARG A 98 -11.09 -15.87 1.82
C ARG A 98 -10.89 -15.13 3.14
N VAL A 99 -11.86 -14.31 3.55
CA VAL A 99 -11.80 -13.53 4.78
C VAL A 99 -11.88 -14.45 6.00
N VAL A 100 -10.82 -14.47 6.80
CA VAL A 100 -10.77 -15.22 8.07
C VAL A 100 -11.21 -14.30 9.21
N TRP A 101 -12.52 -14.27 9.47
CA TRP A 101 -13.14 -13.31 10.39
C TRP A 101 -12.58 -13.32 11.83
N SER A 102 -12.11 -14.47 12.31
CA SER A 102 -11.52 -14.64 13.65
C SER A 102 -10.24 -13.85 13.90
N ARG A 103 -9.63 -13.27 12.85
CA ARG A 103 -8.44 -12.40 12.96
C ARG A 103 -8.76 -10.94 13.23
N PHE A 104 -10.04 -10.58 13.22
CA PHE A 104 -10.51 -9.21 13.42
C PHE A 104 -11.31 -9.10 14.71
N ARG A 105 -11.34 -7.90 15.27
CA ARG A 105 -12.05 -7.57 16.51
C ARG A 105 -13.32 -6.82 16.20
N SER A 106 -14.45 -7.51 16.16
CA SER A 106 -15.73 -6.91 15.79
C SER A 106 -16.22 -5.85 16.78
N GLN A 107 -15.74 -5.90 18.02
CA GLN A 107 -15.97 -4.84 19.02
C GLN A 107 -15.32 -3.49 18.64
N ASP A 108 -14.24 -3.51 17.85
CA ASP A 108 -13.47 -2.29 17.52
C ASP A 108 -14.00 -1.67 16.21
N TRP A 109 -14.82 -2.37 15.42
CA TRP A 109 -15.32 -1.87 14.12
C TRP A 109 -16.04 -0.53 14.16
N PRO A 110 -16.88 -0.20 15.17
CA PRO A 110 -17.57 1.09 15.21
C PRO A 110 -16.64 2.30 15.27
N ASP A 111 -15.48 2.17 15.91
CA ASP A 111 -14.62 3.30 16.26
C ASP A 111 -13.23 3.23 15.60
N ASN A 112 -12.83 2.06 15.13
CA ASN A 112 -11.53 1.83 14.52
C ASN A 112 -11.65 1.55 13.01
N PRO A 113 -11.51 2.58 12.13
CA PRO A 113 -11.59 2.39 10.68
C PRO A 113 -10.53 1.43 10.16
N TYR A 114 -9.41 1.33 10.86
CA TYR A 114 -8.31 0.45 10.50
C TYR A 114 -8.59 -1.01 10.78
N GLU A 115 -9.39 -1.33 11.80
CA GLU A 115 -9.79 -2.71 12.06
C GLU A 115 -10.67 -3.24 10.92
N VAL A 116 -11.54 -2.37 10.38
CA VAL A 116 -12.33 -2.66 9.18
C VAL A 116 -11.44 -2.77 7.95
N ALA A 117 -10.52 -1.83 7.74
CA ALA A 117 -9.62 -1.84 6.59
C ALA A 117 -8.72 -3.10 6.53
N ARG A 118 -8.32 -3.66 7.68
CA ARG A 118 -7.54 -4.90 7.74
C ARG A 118 -8.23 -6.07 7.08
N VAL A 119 -9.56 -6.06 6.95
CA VAL A 119 -10.31 -7.09 6.22
C VAL A 119 -9.88 -7.15 4.76
N PHE A 120 -9.61 -6.00 4.12
CA PHE A 120 -9.15 -5.93 2.73
C PHE A 120 -7.62 -6.10 2.58
N ILE A 121 -6.90 -6.20 3.69
CA ILE A 121 -5.44 -6.24 3.70
C ILE A 121 -4.98 -7.54 4.36
N PRO A 122 -4.96 -8.66 3.62
CA PRO A 122 -4.63 -9.95 4.19
C PRO A 122 -3.24 -9.92 4.81
N ARG A 123 -3.15 -10.47 6.03
CA ARG A 123 -1.92 -10.51 6.86
C ARG A 123 -1.42 -9.12 7.31
N ALA A 124 -2.23 -8.08 7.25
CA ALA A 124 -1.94 -6.84 7.96
C ALA A 124 -1.80 -7.13 9.46
N HIS A 125 -0.66 -6.74 10.03
CA HIS A 125 -0.42 -6.86 11.46
C HIS A 125 -1.40 -5.98 12.24
N ARG A 126 -1.71 -6.33 13.50
CA ARG A 126 -2.60 -5.51 14.36
C ARG A 126 -2.11 -4.07 14.57
N PHE A 127 -0.82 -3.83 14.36
CA PHE A 127 -0.18 -2.51 14.47
C PHE A 127 0.08 -1.85 13.11
N TYR A 128 -0.54 -2.33 12.03
CA TYR A 128 -0.30 -1.84 10.67
C TYR A 128 -0.37 -0.31 10.53
N TYR A 129 -1.17 0.36 11.37
CA TYR A 129 -1.33 1.82 11.37
C TYR A 129 -0.83 2.52 12.65
N LYS A 130 -0.10 1.83 13.52
CA LYS A 130 0.48 2.41 14.74
C LYS A 130 1.99 2.62 14.66
N SER A 131 2.65 2.11 13.63
CA SER A 131 4.10 2.22 13.47
C SER A 131 4.43 2.87 12.13
N ASN A 132 5.25 3.91 12.20
CA ASN A 132 5.77 4.64 11.04
C ASN A 132 6.55 3.73 10.08
N GLU A 133 7.16 2.64 10.58
CA GLU A 133 7.94 1.69 9.78
C GLU A 133 7.07 0.79 8.88
N PHE A 134 5.83 0.50 9.27
CA PHE A 134 4.97 -0.39 8.48
C PHE A 134 4.28 0.32 7.30
N HIS A 135 4.29 1.66 7.26
CA HIS A 135 3.80 2.46 6.12
C HIS A 135 4.77 2.48 4.92
N GLU A 136 5.92 1.79 5.01
CA GLU A 136 6.94 1.80 3.96
C GLU A 136 6.78 0.71 2.89
N ASP A 137 5.87 -0.25 3.05
CA ASP A 137 5.63 -1.31 2.05
C ASP A 137 4.32 -1.06 1.28
N ILE A 138 4.46 -0.75 -0.02
CA ILE A 138 3.34 -0.51 -0.94
C ILE A 138 2.33 -1.66 -0.98
N ARG A 139 2.74 -2.89 -0.59
CA ARG A 139 1.89 -4.09 -0.57
C ARG A 139 0.54 -3.87 0.10
N TYR A 140 0.48 -3.02 1.13
CA TYR A 140 -0.73 -2.91 1.93
C TYR A 140 -1.76 -2.04 1.24
N ALA A 141 -1.31 -0.96 0.60
CA ALA A 141 -2.13 -0.18 -0.31
C ALA A 141 -2.58 -1.04 -1.50
N LEU A 142 -1.67 -1.81 -2.10
CA LEU A 142 -2.03 -2.72 -3.21
C LEU A 142 -3.08 -3.74 -2.79
N CYS A 143 -2.94 -4.38 -1.63
CA CYS A 143 -3.96 -5.28 -1.10
C CYS A 143 -5.31 -4.56 -0.92
N PHE A 144 -5.32 -3.35 -0.38
CA PHE A 144 -6.57 -2.60 -0.19
C PHE A 144 -7.24 -2.31 -1.52
N LEU A 145 -6.48 -1.79 -2.50
CA LEU A 145 -6.97 -1.51 -3.85
C LEU A 145 -7.43 -2.77 -4.59
N GLU A 146 -6.74 -3.89 -4.40
CA GLU A 146 -7.04 -5.17 -5.06
C GLU A 146 -8.28 -5.87 -4.48
N ASN A 147 -8.59 -5.65 -3.21
CA ASN A 147 -9.63 -6.41 -2.51
C ASN A 147 -10.88 -5.57 -2.14
N CYS A 148 -10.83 -4.24 -2.30
CA CYS A 148 -11.89 -3.32 -1.90
C CYS A 148 -12.52 -2.65 -3.13
N THR A 149 -13.79 -2.95 -3.41
CA THR A 149 -14.54 -2.40 -4.56
C THR A 149 -14.85 -0.91 -4.42
N ALA A 150 -14.58 -0.30 -3.26
CA ALA A 150 -14.79 1.13 -3.05
C ALA A 150 -13.78 2.00 -3.84
N VAL A 151 -12.67 1.42 -4.29
CA VAL A 151 -11.65 2.10 -5.09
C VAL A 151 -11.42 1.32 -6.36
N GLU A 152 -11.95 1.81 -7.48
CA GLU A 152 -11.77 1.15 -8.77
C GLU A 152 -10.37 1.43 -9.32
N VAL A 153 -9.57 0.37 -9.47
CA VAL A 153 -8.24 0.41 -10.07
C VAL A 153 -8.13 -0.67 -11.14
N PRO A 154 -7.61 -0.36 -12.34
CA PRO A 154 -7.38 -1.38 -13.37
C PRO A 154 -6.52 -2.54 -12.86
N GLN A 155 -7.00 -3.77 -13.04
CA GLN A 155 -6.32 -4.97 -12.53
C GLN A 155 -4.92 -5.15 -13.15
N ASP A 156 -4.73 -4.75 -14.40
CA ASP A 156 -3.42 -4.79 -15.06
C ASP A 156 -2.40 -3.88 -14.36
N LEU A 157 -2.86 -2.74 -13.84
CA LEU A 157 -2.03 -1.79 -13.11
C LEU A 157 -1.67 -2.32 -11.71
N ILE A 158 -2.63 -2.92 -10.99
CA ILE A 158 -2.36 -3.63 -9.73
C ILE A 158 -1.30 -4.72 -9.94
N GLN A 159 -1.46 -5.54 -10.99
CA GLN A 159 -0.52 -6.62 -11.30
C GLN A 159 0.88 -6.07 -11.62
N LYS A 160 0.98 -5.01 -12.43
CA LYS A 160 2.26 -4.33 -12.71
C LYS A 160 2.92 -3.81 -11.45
N SER A 161 2.15 -3.20 -10.54
CA SER A 161 2.66 -2.71 -9.25
C SER A 161 3.15 -3.84 -8.34
N TRP A 162 2.46 -4.99 -8.31
CA TRP A 162 2.93 -6.18 -7.60
C TRP A 162 4.25 -6.72 -8.17
N VAL A 163 4.35 -6.83 -9.49
CA VAL A 163 5.57 -7.27 -10.19
C VAL A 163 6.73 -6.31 -9.88
N LEU A 164 6.49 -5.00 -9.92
CA LEU A 164 7.46 -3.98 -9.56
C LEU A 164 7.98 -4.21 -8.13
N ARG A 165 7.07 -4.23 -7.14
CA ARG A 165 7.42 -4.42 -5.73
C ARG A 165 8.24 -5.69 -5.51
N ASN A 166 7.84 -6.80 -6.12
CA ASN A 166 8.51 -8.09 -5.93
C ASN A 166 9.88 -8.17 -6.64
N SER A 167 10.03 -7.51 -7.79
CA SER A 167 11.27 -7.53 -8.57
C SER A 167 12.40 -6.78 -7.86
N PHE A 168 12.10 -5.66 -7.20
CA PHE A 168 13.12 -4.85 -6.54
C PHE A 168 13.40 -5.27 -5.09
N LYS A 169 12.41 -5.85 -4.39
CA LYS A 169 12.61 -6.35 -3.01
C LYS A 169 13.37 -7.69 -2.95
N ARG A 170 13.22 -8.57 -3.96
CA ARG A 170 13.79 -9.93 -3.94
C ARG A 170 15.19 -10.05 -4.50
N ARG A 171 15.64 -9.11 -5.34
CA ARG A 171 16.82 -9.37 -6.17
C ARG A 171 18.16 -9.25 -5.47
N GLY A 172 18.26 -8.62 -4.29
CA GLY A 172 19.53 -8.49 -3.53
C GLY A 172 20.68 -7.81 -4.30
N ARG A 173 20.46 -7.45 -5.57
CA ARG A 173 21.38 -6.80 -6.48
C ARG A 173 20.94 -5.35 -6.50
N MET A 174 21.76 -4.48 -5.92
CA MET A 174 21.60 -3.02 -5.92
C MET A 174 21.88 -2.45 -7.31
N ARG A 175 21.30 -3.05 -8.35
CA ARG A 175 21.53 -2.75 -9.77
C ARG A 175 20.24 -2.91 -10.55
N ALA A 176 19.89 -1.92 -11.35
CA ALA A 176 18.75 -1.91 -12.25
C ALA A 176 19.20 -1.48 -13.64
N LYS A 177 18.53 -1.97 -14.69
CA LYS A 177 18.73 -1.43 -16.04
C LYS A 177 17.89 -0.16 -16.18
N LYS A 178 18.36 0.82 -16.96
CA LYS A 178 17.61 2.04 -17.29
C LYS A 178 16.18 1.78 -17.75
N ARG A 179 15.96 0.74 -18.56
CA ARG A 179 14.62 0.31 -19.00
C ARG A 179 13.73 -0.15 -17.84
N ASP A 180 14.31 -0.82 -16.85
CA ASP A 180 13.59 -1.33 -15.68
C ASP A 180 13.22 -0.15 -14.77
N MET A 181 14.11 0.87 -14.65
CA MET A 181 13.81 2.13 -13.97
C MET A 181 12.68 2.89 -14.66
N GLN A 182 12.75 3.08 -15.98
CA GLN A 182 11.72 3.78 -16.73
C GLN A 182 10.35 3.09 -16.63
N HIS A 183 10.34 1.76 -16.70
CA HIS A 183 9.13 0.98 -16.47
C HIS A 183 8.59 1.17 -15.05
N ALA A 184 9.45 1.12 -14.04
CA ALA A 184 9.07 1.36 -12.64
C ALA A 184 8.44 2.73 -12.44
N LEU A 185 9.07 3.79 -12.95
CA LEU A 185 8.55 5.16 -12.87
C LEU A 185 7.20 5.26 -13.57
N SER A 186 7.05 4.71 -14.78
CA SER A 186 5.77 4.72 -15.51
C SER A 186 4.65 4.04 -14.72
N VAL A 187 4.90 2.86 -14.14
CA VAL A 187 3.89 2.14 -13.32
C VAL A 187 3.48 2.95 -12.10
N LEU A 188 4.44 3.53 -11.36
CA LEU A 188 4.16 4.34 -10.17
C LEU A 188 3.41 5.62 -10.53
N ILE A 189 3.80 6.29 -11.62
CA ILE A 189 3.14 7.49 -12.11
C ILE A 189 1.69 7.18 -12.50
N HIS A 190 1.46 6.11 -13.28
CA HIS A 190 0.11 5.73 -13.69
C HIS A 190 -0.77 5.39 -12.48
N LEU A 191 -0.23 4.68 -11.48
CA LEU A 191 -0.95 4.36 -10.25
C LEU A 191 -1.35 5.64 -9.49
N LEU A 192 -0.40 6.56 -9.29
CA LEU A 192 -0.66 7.80 -8.56
C LEU A 192 -1.55 8.80 -9.33
N GLN A 193 -1.66 8.67 -10.66
CA GLN A 193 -2.52 9.50 -11.51
C GLN A 193 -3.98 9.08 -11.55
N LEU A 194 -4.32 7.90 -11.00
CA LEU A 194 -5.72 7.49 -10.95
C LEU A 194 -6.54 8.53 -10.20
N PRO A 195 -7.70 8.98 -10.72
CA PRO A 195 -8.49 10.05 -10.10
C PRO A 195 -8.75 9.80 -8.61
N GLN A 196 -9.09 8.56 -8.27
CA GLN A 196 -9.35 8.11 -6.90
C GLN A 196 -8.14 8.30 -5.97
N ILE A 197 -6.92 8.27 -6.50
CA ILE A 197 -5.68 8.40 -5.72
C ILE A 197 -5.17 9.84 -5.75
N SER A 198 -5.18 10.49 -6.92
CA SER A 198 -4.56 11.79 -7.17
C SER A 198 -5.22 12.97 -6.46
N GLU A 199 -6.46 12.82 -5.98
CA GLU A 199 -7.17 13.84 -5.21
C GLU A 199 -6.46 14.21 -3.89
N HIS A 200 -5.62 13.31 -3.35
CA HIS A 200 -4.95 13.57 -2.09
C HIS A 200 -3.75 14.52 -2.28
N GLU A 201 -3.67 15.57 -1.46
CA GLU A 201 -2.65 16.63 -1.56
C GLU A 201 -1.19 16.10 -1.58
N ALA A 202 -0.90 15.06 -0.80
CA ALA A 202 0.43 14.42 -0.75
C ALA A 202 0.87 13.76 -2.07
N VAL A 203 -0.05 13.50 -3.02
CA VAL A 203 0.24 12.76 -4.25
C VAL A 203 0.84 13.65 -5.32
N LEU A 204 0.37 14.89 -5.46
CA LEU A 204 0.82 15.80 -6.52
C LEU A 204 2.34 16.10 -6.47
N PRO A 205 2.95 16.43 -5.30
CA PRO A 205 4.39 16.67 -5.22
C PRO A 205 5.21 15.44 -5.64
N VAL A 206 4.75 14.24 -5.27
CA VAL A 206 5.42 12.99 -5.63
C VAL A 206 5.28 12.73 -7.12
N LEU A 207 4.10 12.94 -7.72
CA LEU A 207 3.91 12.82 -9.17
C LEU A 207 4.85 13.74 -9.95
N GLN A 208 4.99 15.00 -9.53
CA GLN A 208 5.92 15.95 -10.15
C GLN A 208 7.37 15.46 -10.05
N LYS A 209 7.79 14.97 -8.87
CA LYS A 209 9.12 14.40 -8.65
C LYS A 209 9.37 13.15 -9.50
N LEU A 210 8.41 12.24 -9.62
CA LEU A 210 8.57 11.04 -10.45
C LEU A 210 8.67 11.40 -11.94
N ARG A 211 7.87 12.37 -12.40
CA ARG A 211 7.93 12.86 -13.78
C ARG A 211 9.28 13.50 -14.09
N SER A 212 9.84 14.30 -13.17
CA SER A 212 11.16 14.91 -13.39
C SER A 212 12.27 13.86 -13.48
N LEU A 213 12.22 12.81 -12.64
CA LEU A 213 13.10 11.65 -12.73
C LEU A 213 12.95 10.89 -14.05
N GLN A 214 11.74 10.83 -14.60
CA GLN A 214 11.47 10.17 -15.88
C GLN A 214 12.04 10.94 -17.06
N THR A 215 11.95 12.28 -17.02
CA THR A 215 12.39 13.19 -18.09
C THR A 215 13.85 13.59 -18.02
N ALA A 216 14.53 13.37 -16.89
CA ALA A 216 15.96 13.64 -16.74
C ALA A 216 16.76 12.77 -17.74
N LYS A 217 17.08 13.36 -18.89
CA LYS A 217 18.06 12.82 -19.85
C LYS A 217 19.44 13.02 -19.24
N ASP A 218 20.21 11.92 -19.16
CA ASP A 218 21.66 11.68 -18.95
C ASP A 218 22.66 12.79 -18.51
N GLU A 219 22.30 14.06 -18.37
CA GLU A 219 23.15 15.13 -17.90
C GLU A 219 22.77 15.50 -16.47
N SER A 220 23.77 15.41 -15.58
CA SER A 220 23.74 15.66 -14.15
C SER A 220 23.07 14.58 -13.28
N SER A 221 23.93 13.88 -12.54
CA SER A 221 23.71 13.39 -11.17
C SER A 221 22.25 13.36 -10.71
N CYS A 222 21.73 12.15 -10.49
CA CYS A 222 20.66 11.96 -9.54
C CYS A 222 21.23 12.44 -8.19
N THR A 223 21.03 13.71 -7.85
CA THR A 223 21.49 14.26 -6.58
C THR A 223 20.62 13.64 -5.51
N ILE A 224 21.15 12.58 -4.90
CA ILE A 224 20.56 11.96 -3.72
C ILE A 224 20.87 12.94 -2.59
N LEU A 225 19.93 13.85 -2.33
CA LEU A 225 19.92 14.67 -1.11
C LEU A 225 19.54 13.82 0.09
#